data_AF-A0A550CPH0-F1
#
_entry.id   AF-A0A550CPH0-F1
#
_cell.length_a   1.000
_cell.length_b   1.000
_cell.length_c   1.000
_cell.angle_alpha   90.00
_cell.angle_beta   90.00
_cell.angle_gamma   90.00
#
_symmetry.space_group_name_H-M   'P 1'
#
loop_
_entity.id
_entity.type
_entity.pdbx_description
1 polymer ?
#
loop_
_entity_poly.entity_id
_entity_poly.type
_entity_poly.pdbx_seq_one_letter_code
_entity_poly.pdbx_strand_id
1 'polypeptide(L)'
;MDALSSVLVASLTVLIYDTLDTLPDQISHVWTPPYSYGSLLYIVLRYIPFINGIMAVNLEFSSPTPARCLTANRVVTAFIVIGILLSEGVLALRTYALYNRSRWITYVLASIWMCTVIPALVITGIELASLEYGPAPPSTLRARGCHLKHASPIIIGAYLLLVVSETAVLVLTVVMAIRHRA
;
A
#
# COMPACT_ATOMS: atom_id res chain seq x y z
N MET A 1 -27.13 -2.25 0.02
CA MET A 1 -25.72 -1.83 -0.02
C MET A 1 -24.91 -3.07 0.22
N ASP A 2 -24.03 -3.40 -0.71
CA ASP A 2 -23.15 -4.55 -0.56
C ASP A 2 -22.10 -4.26 0.53
N ALA A 3 -21.61 -5.30 1.20
CA ALA A 3 -20.63 -5.16 2.27
C ALA A 3 -19.36 -4.42 1.80
N LEU A 4 -18.96 -4.65 0.54
CA LEU A 4 -17.80 -4.03 -0.08
C LEU A 4 -17.94 -2.50 -0.18
N SER A 5 -19.05 -2.01 -0.73
CA SER A 5 -19.27 -0.56 -0.88
C SER A 5 -19.30 0.15 0.48
N SER A 6 -19.84 -0.52 1.51
CA SER A 6 -19.87 0.01 2.89
C SER A 6 -18.46 0.14 3.47
N VAL A 7 -17.61 -0.88 3.27
CA VAL A 7 -16.20 -0.85 3.70
C VAL A 7 -15.43 0.25 2.97
N LEU A 8 -15.60 0.39 1.65
CA LEU A 8 -14.90 1.42 0.87
C LEU A 8 -15.23 2.83 1.35
N VAL A 9 -16.52 3.14 1.56
CA VAL A 9 -16.96 4.44 2.07
C VAL A 9 -16.44 4.66 3.48
N ALA A 10 -16.55 3.65 4.37
CA ALA A 10 -16.05 3.75 5.74
C ALA A 10 -14.53 4.01 5.78
N SER A 11 -13.74 3.27 5.02
CA SER A 11 -12.29 3.46 4.93
C SER A 11 -11.92 4.85 4.42
N LEU A 12 -12.62 5.37 3.39
CA LEU A 12 -12.39 6.71 2.88
C LEU A 12 -12.76 7.80 3.91
N THR A 13 -13.87 7.62 4.65
CA THR A 13 -14.24 8.57 5.71
C THR A 13 -13.23 8.58 6.85
N VAL A 14 -12.71 7.41 7.25
CA VAL A 14 -11.65 7.32 8.27
C VAL A 14 -10.37 8.00 7.78
N LEU A 15 -9.99 7.80 6.52
CA LEU A 15 -8.83 8.43 5.92
C LEU A 15 -8.95 9.97 5.88
N ILE A 16 -10.15 10.48 5.53
CA ILE A 16 -10.44 11.92 5.56
C ILE A 16 -10.34 12.44 6.99
N TYR A 17 -10.96 11.74 7.95
CA TYR A 17 -10.96 12.15 9.35
C TYR A 17 -9.53 12.23 9.93
N ASP A 18 -8.72 11.20 9.75
CA ASP A 18 -7.30 11.17 10.17
C ASP A 18 -6.49 12.31 9.52
N THR A 19 -6.80 12.62 8.25
CA THR A 19 -6.14 13.72 7.52
C THR A 19 -6.52 15.08 8.05
N LEU A 20 -7.79 15.32 8.37
CA LEU A 20 -8.25 16.57 8.95
C LEU A 20 -7.69 16.78 10.36
N ASP A 21 -7.64 15.71 11.16
CA ASP A 21 -7.11 15.77 12.52
C ASP A 21 -5.62 16.17 12.55
N THR A 22 -4.82 15.54 11.70
CA THR A 22 -3.37 15.85 11.59
C THR A 22 -3.05 17.07 10.72
N LEU A 23 -4.03 17.71 10.08
CA LEU A 23 -3.81 18.81 9.13
C LEU A 23 -3.04 20.01 9.73
N PRO A 24 -3.31 20.47 10.97
CA PRO A 24 -2.55 21.57 11.57
C PRO A 24 -1.06 21.25 11.71
N ASP A 25 -0.75 20.00 12.09
CA ASP A 25 0.63 19.52 12.23
C ASP A 25 1.31 19.36 10.87
N GLN A 26 0.58 18.90 9.85
CA GLN A 26 1.08 18.83 8.49
C GLN A 26 1.45 20.23 7.97
N ILE A 27 0.59 21.23 8.15
CA ILE A 27 0.85 22.59 7.67
C ILE A 27 2.12 23.15 8.31
N SER A 28 2.29 22.94 9.62
CA SER A 28 3.43 23.49 10.36
C SER A 28 4.76 22.76 10.13
N HIS A 29 4.76 21.48 9.74
CA HIS A 29 5.99 20.67 9.62
C HIS A 29 6.31 20.17 8.21
N VAL A 30 5.31 20.07 7.33
CA VAL A 30 5.46 19.46 6.00
C VAL A 30 5.33 20.52 4.89
N TRP A 31 4.37 21.43 5.03
CA TRP A 31 4.07 22.45 4.01
C TRP A 31 4.87 23.76 4.19
N THR A 32 5.44 23.98 5.36
CA THR A 32 6.34 25.11 5.65
C THR A 32 7.75 24.83 5.12
N PRO A 33 8.32 25.74 4.30
CA PRO A 33 9.71 25.61 3.87
C PRO A 33 10.70 25.65 5.06
N PRO A 34 11.85 24.98 4.96
CA PRO A 34 12.38 24.30 3.78
C PRO A 34 11.82 22.88 3.59
N TYR A 35 11.49 22.51 2.35
CA TYR A 35 11.03 21.16 2.03
C TYR A 35 12.17 20.14 2.16
N SER A 36 11.96 19.10 2.96
CA SER A 36 12.89 17.98 3.10
C SER A 36 12.47 16.78 2.25
N TYR A 37 13.40 15.86 1.99
CA TYR A 37 13.06 14.58 1.35
C TYR A 37 12.00 13.80 2.15
N GLY A 38 12.06 13.85 3.48
CA GLY A 38 11.05 13.24 4.36
C GLY A 38 9.67 13.88 4.21
N SER A 39 9.60 15.20 3.99
CA SER A 39 8.35 15.92 3.75
C SER A 39 7.70 15.46 2.44
N LEU A 40 8.47 15.31 1.36
CA LEU A 40 7.96 14.78 0.08
C LEU A 40 7.45 13.34 0.22
N LEU A 41 8.24 12.49 0.88
CA LEU A 41 7.91 11.09 1.09
C LEU A 41 6.65 10.90 1.91
N TYR A 42 6.48 11.73 2.95
CA TYR A 42 5.24 11.80 3.75
C TYR A 42 4.04 12.13 2.87
N ILE A 43 4.10 13.19 2.05
CA ILE A 43 3.01 13.59 1.16
C ILE A 43 2.65 12.43 0.21
N VAL A 44 3.64 11.81 -0.43
CA VAL A 44 3.38 10.71 -1.37
C VAL A 44 2.68 9.54 -0.67
N LEU A 45 3.20 9.08 0.47
CA LEU A 45 2.61 7.96 1.22
C LEU A 45 1.22 8.29 1.78
N ARG A 46 0.99 9.54 2.18
CA ARG A 46 -0.27 10.02 2.75
C ARG A 46 -1.39 10.13 1.71
N TYR A 47 -1.07 10.65 0.53
CA TYR A 47 -2.09 11.01 -0.47
C TYR A 47 -2.34 9.93 -1.54
N ILE A 48 -1.44 8.96 -1.73
CA ILE A 48 -1.69 7.80 -2.61
C ILE A 48 -3.00 7.05 -2.22
N PRO A 49 -3.26 6.74 -0.93
CA PRO A 49 -4.50 6.07 -0.52
C PRO A 49 -5.77 6.83 -0.89
N PHE A 50 -5.75 8.17 -0.93
CA PHE A 50 -6.89 8.97 -1.39
C PHE A 50 -7.22 8.70 -2.86
N ILE A 51 -6.19 8.66 -3.71
CA ILE A 51 -6.36 8.37 -5.14
C ILE A 51 -6.98 6.97 -5.32
N ASN A 52 -6.44 5.98 -4.60
CA ASN A 52 -6.96 4.61 -4.64
C ASN A 52 -8.40 4.52 -4.14
N GLY A 53 -8.71 5.15 -3.01
CA GLY A 53 -10.04 5.14 -2.41
C GLY A 53 -11.09 5.83 -3.28
N ILE A 54 -10.78 7.00 -3.83
CA ILE A 54 -11.66 7.73 -4.76
C ILE A 54 -11.89 6.88 -6.02
N MET A 55 -10.85 6.27 -6.58
CA MET A 55 -11.00 5.44 -7.78
C MET A 55 -11.84 4.18 -7.50
N ALA A 56 -11.63 3.53 -6.36
CA ALA A 56 -12.42 2.36 -5.93
C ALA A 56 -13.91 2.71 -5.75
N VAL A 57 -14.22 3.80 -5.06
CA VAL A 57 -15.59 4.30 -4.89
C VAL A 57 -16.20 4.63 -6.26
N ASN A 58 -15.48 5.34 -7.14
CA ASN A 58 -16.01 5.68 -8.47
C ASN A 58 -16.35 4.45 -9.30
N LEU A 59 -15.50 3.41 -9.28
CA LEU A 59 -15.77 2.17 -10.00
C LEU A 59 -16.98 1.44 -9.43
N GLU A 60 -17.08 1.39 -8.10
CA GLU A 60 -18.14 0.69 -7.37
C GLU A 60 -19.53 1.30 -7.61
N PHE A 61 -19.63 2.62 -7.66
CA PHE A 61 -20.92 3.30 -7.88
C PHE A 61 -21.26 3.54 -9.37
N SER A 62 -20.32 3.24 -10.28
CA SER A 62 -20.52 3.32 -11.73
C SER A 62 -20.86 1.96 -12.34
N SER A 63 -21.19 1.93 -13.63
CA SER A 63 -21.26 0.69 -14.45
C SER A 63 -20.09 0.66 -15.44
N PRO A 64 -18.84 0.45 -14.97
CA PRO A 64 -17.67 0.45 -15.83
C PRO A 64 -17.65 -0.77 -16.77
N THR A 65 -16.97 -0.63 -17.91
CA THR A 65 -16.68 -1.77 -18.77
C THR A 65 -15.61 -2.67 -18.12
N PRO A 66 -15.58 -3.98 -18.42
CA PRO A 66 -14.57 -4.89 -17.87
C PRO A 66 -13.12 -4.45 -18.13
N ALA A 67 -12.87 -3.85 -19.30
CA ALA A 67 -11.57 -3.28 -19.64
C ALA A 67 -11.17 -2.10 -18.73
N ARG A 68 -12.13 -1.25 -18.34
CA ARG A 68 -11.87 -0.17 -17.37
C ARG A 68 -11.57 -0.71 -15.98
N CYS A 69 -12.26 -1.77 -15.54
CA CYS A 69 -11.97 -2.44 -14.29
C CYS A 69 -10.55 -3.00 -14.24
N LEU A 70 -10.13 -3.69 -15.30
CA LEU A 70 -8.77 -4.25 -15.39
C LEU A 70 -7.70 -3.16 -15.37
N THR A 71 -7.88 -2.10 -16.16
CA THR A 71 -6.93 -0.97 -16.19
C THR A 71 -6.88 -0.26 -14.85
N ALA A 72 -8.03 0.00 -14.22
CA ALA A 72 -8.05 0.65 -12.93
C ALA A 72 -7.41 -0.22 -11.85
N ASN A 73 -7.64 -1.53 -11.83
CA ASN A 73 -6.99 -2.44 -10.90
C ASN A 73 -5.46 -2.42 -11.08
N ARG A 74 -4.96 -2.44 -12.33
CA ARG A 74 -3.52 -2.29 -12.60
C ARG A 74 -2.95 -0.99 -12.04
N VAL A 75 -3.67 0.11 -12.20
CA VAL A 75 -3.26 1.41 -11.66
C VAL A 75 -3.27 1.42 -10.13
N VAL A 76 -4.32 0.90 -9.49
CA VAL A 76 -4.39 0.76 -8.02
C VAL A 76 -3.22 -0.09 -7.52
N THR A 77 -3.01 -1.27 -8.11
CA THR A 77 -1.93 -2.17 -7.69
C THR A 77 -0.57 -1.52 -7.87
N ALA A 78 -0.34 -0.76 -8.95
CA ALA A 78 0.90 -0.02 -9.14
C ALA A 78 1.11 1.03 -8.03
N PHE A 79 0.08 1.79 -7.68
CA PHE A 79 0.17 2.76 -6.58
C PHE A 79 0.41 2.10 -5.23
N ILE A 80 -0.24 0.97 -4.95
CA ILE A 80 -0.02 0.18 -3.73
C ILE A 80 1.42 -0.32 -3.68
N VAL A 81 1.93 -0.91 -4.77
CA VAL A 81 3.31 -1.38 -4.85
C VAL A 81 4.30 -0.24 -4.62
N ILE A 82 4.11 0.92 -5.26
CA ILE A 82 4.95 2.10 -5.03
C ILE A 82 4.92 2.51 -3.55
N GLY A 83 3.74 2.57 -2.94
CA GLY A 83 3.58 2.89 -1.53
C GLY A 83 4.31 1.91 -0.61
N ILE A 84 4.22 0.60 -0.90
CA ILE A 84 4.93 -0.44 -0.15
C ILE A 84 6.45 -0.27 -0.28
N LEU A 85 6.98 -0.09 -1.49
CA LEU A 85 8.42 0.08 -1.70
C LEU A 85 8.98 1.30 -0.96
N LEU A 86 8.23 2.41 -0.98
CA LEU A 86 8.60 3.62 -0.26
C LEU A 86 8.55 3.40 1.26
N SER A 87 7.51 2.75 1.78
CA SER A 87 7.37 2.43 3.21
C SER A 87 8.47 1.50 3.73
N GLU A 88 8.79 0.43 2.99
CA GLU A 88 9.92 -0.47 3.30
C GLU A 88 11.24 0.31 3.34
N GLY A 89 11.44 1.24 2.40
CA GLY A 89 12.60 2.13 2.38
C GLY A 89 12.70 3.01 3.63
N VAL A 90 11.58 3.60 4.08
CA VAL A 90 11.52 4.38 5.32
C VAL A 90 11.87 3.53 6.54
N LEU A 91 11.29 2.33 6.62
CA LEU A 91 11.51 1.41 7.75
C LEU A 91 12.97 0.96 7.81
N ALA A 92 13.56 0.64 6.66
CA ALA A 92 14.97 0.30 6.53
C ALA A 92 15.88 1.49 6.92
N LEU A 93 15.58 2.71 6.44
CA LEU A 93 16.36 3.92 6.77
C LEU A 93 16.34 4.21 8.27
N ARG A 94 15.16 4.08 8.91
CA ARG A 94 15.02 4.25 10.36
C ARG A 94 15.87 3.24 11.12
N THR A 95 15.84 1.97 10.70
CA THR A 95 16.64 0.91 11.31
C THR A 95 18.13 1.19 11.11
N TYR A 96 18.54 1.58 9.91
CA TYR A 96 19.93 1.95 9.60
C TYR A 96 20.46 3.09 10.48
N ALA A 97 19.64 4.12 10.73
CA ALA A 97 19.99 5.23 11.62
C ALA A 97 20.19 4.76 13.07
N LEU A 98 19.36 3.85 13.57
CA LEU A 98 19.46 3.31 14.93
C LEU A 98 20.75 2.50 15.17
N TYR A 99 21.23 1.82 14.14
CA TYR A 99 22.50 1.09 14.14
C TYR A 99 23.73 1.98 13.84
N ASN A 100 23.61 3.29 14.08
CA ASN A 100 24.66 4.29 13.89
C ASN A 100 25.34 4.21 12.50
N ARG A 101 24.54 3.93 11.46
CA ARG A 101 25.01 3.85 10.06
C ARG A 101 26.08 2.78 9.80
N SER A 102 26.06 1.67 10.56
CA SER A 102 26.96 0.55 10.30
C SER A 102 26.71 -0.11 8.94
N ARG A 103 27.75 -0.39 8.17
CA ARG A 103 27.62 -1.01 6.84
C ARG A 103 27.07 -2.44 6.89
N TRP A 104 27.30 -3.16 7.99
CA TRP A 104 26.80 -4.53 8.15
C TRP A 104 25.27 -4.59 8.15
N ILE A 105 24.60 -3.67 8.86
CA ILE A 105 23.14 -3.65 8.90
C ILE A 105 22.54 -3.30 7.52
N THR A 106 23.25 -2.53 6.69
CA THR A 106 22.81 -2.24 5.32
C THR A 106 22.74 -3.51 4.49
N TYR A 107 23.74 -4.39 4.59
CA TYR A 107 23.73 -5.67 3.87
C TYR A 107 22.60 -6.58 4.37
N VAL A 108 22.35 -6.63 5.68
CA VAL A 108 21.24 -7.41 6.25
C VAL A 108 19.89 -6.88 5.76
N LEU A 109 19.64 -5.57 5.86
CA LEU A 109 18.39 -4.96 5.41
C LEU A 109 18.19 -5.11 3.90
N ALA A 110 19.24 -4.92 3.09
CA ALA A 110 19.18 -5.12 1.65
C ALA A 110 18.89 -6.58 1.30
N SER A 111 19.48 -7.54 2.02
CA SER A 111 19.20 -8.96 1.82
C SER A 111 17.75 -9.30 2.13
N ILE A 112 17.20 -8.81 3.27
CA ILE A 112 15.79 -9.04 3.64
C ILE A 112 14.89 -8.48 2.54
N TRP A 113 15.11 -7.22 2.16
CA TRP A 113 14.32 -6.54 1.13
C TRP A 113 14.35 -7.30 -0.21
N MET A 114 15.53 -7.72 -0.69
CA MET A 114 15.64 -8.46 -1.95
C MET A 114 14.92 -9.81 -1.88
N CYS A 115 15.04 -10.52 -0.75
CA CYS A 115 14.42 -11.83 -0.56
C CYS A 115 12.90 -11.77 -0.42
N THR A 116 12.32 -10.67 0.06
CA THR A 116 10.86 -10.54 0.26
C THR A 116 10.18 -9.79 -0.88
N VAL A 117 10.78 -8.71 -1.37
CA VAL A 117 10.17 -7.83 -2.39
C VAL A 117 10.19 -8.45 -3.78
N ILE A 118 11.31 -9.07 -4.20
CA ILE A 118 11.38 -9.63 -5.56
C ILE A 118 10.32 -10.72 -5.77
N PRO A 119 10.17 -11.73 -4.88
CA PRO A 119 9.13 -12.73 -5.06
C PRO A 119 7.72 -12.12 -4.94
N ALA A 120 7.51 -11.13 -4.07
CA ALA A 120 6.22 -10.44 -3.96
C ALA A 120 5.84 -9.71 -5.26
N LEU A 121 6.80 -9.05 -5.93
CA LEU A 121 6.58 -8.40 -7.23
C LEU A 121 6.25 -9.42 -8.33
N VAL A 122 6.94 -10.56 -8.35
CA VAL A 122 6.66 -11.65 -9.31
C VAL A 122 5.25 -12.20 -9.09
N ILE A 123 4.89 -12.51 -7.83
CA ILE A 123 3.55 -12.99 -7.45
C ILE A 123 2.48 -11.99 -7.88
N THR A 124 2.69 -10.71 -7.60
CA THR A 124 1.75 -9.64 -7.96
C THR A 124 1.61 -9.52 -9.49
N GLY A 125 2.70 -9.64 -10.23
CA GLY A 125 2.66 -9.66 -11.70
C GLY A 125 1.87 -10.84 -12.27
N ILE A 126 2.03 -12.03 -11.67
CA ILE A 126 1.26 -13.23 -12.05
C ILE A 126 -0.22 -13.04 -11.72
N GLU A 127 -0.54 -12.48 -10.55
CA GLU A 127 -1.93 -12.18 -10.17
C GLU A 127 -2.58 -11.21 -11.18
N LEU A 128 -1.93 -10.08 -11.47
CA LEU A 128 -2.39 -9.08 -12.43
C LEU A 128 -2.62 -9.64 -13.84
N ALA A 129 -1.84 -10.65 -14.23
CA ALA A 129 -2.00 -11.36 -15.50
C ALA A 129 -3.16 -12.37 -15.49
N SER A 130 -3.50 -12.90 -14.31
CA SER A 130 -4.59 -13.88 -14.11
C SER A 130 -5.98 -13.25 -13.93
N LEU A 131 -6.05 -11.93 -13.73
CA LEU A 131 -7.31 -11.21 -13.49
C LEU A 131 -8.22 -11.22 -14.72
N GLU A 132 -9.41 -11.77 -14.56
CA GLU A 132 -10.46 -11.74 -15.56
C GLU A 132 -11.72 -11.06 -15.00
N TYR A 133 -12.13 -9.95 -15.63
CA TYR A 133 -13.38 -9.25 -15.31
C TYR A 133 -14.47 -9.62 -16.31
N GLY A 134 -15.65 -10.00 -15.80
CA GLY A 134 -16.80 -10.39 -16.60
C GLY A 134 -17.88 -9.31 -16.69
N PRO A 135 -18.80 -9.39 -17.67
CA PRO A 135 -20.04 -8.63 -17.63
C PRO A 135 -20.86 -9.06 -16.41
N ALA A 136 -21.66 -8.14 -15.89
CA ALA A 136 -22.49 -8.42 -14.74
C ALA A 136 -23.55 -9.49 -15.03
N PRO A 137 -23.89 -10.33 -14.03
CA PRO A 137 -24.91 -11.36 -14.21
C PRO A 137 -26.29 -10.73 -14.51
N PRO A 138 -27.07 -11.31 -15.44
CA PRO A 138 -28.34 -10.75 -15.90
C PRO A 138 -29.44 -10.69 -14.82
N SER A 139 -29.23 -11.30 -13.66
CA SER A 139 -30.17 -11.30 -12.53
C SER A 139 -30.14 -10.01 -11.71
N THR A 140 -29.23 -9.07 -11.96
CA THR A 140 -29.19 -7.77 -11.27
C THR A 140 -29.69 -6.65 -12.20
N LEU A 141 -30.88 -6.10 -11.91
CA LEU A 141 -31.50 -4.99 -12.66
C LEU A 141 -30.66 -3.69 -12.68
N ARG A 142 -29.53 -3.64 -11.95
CA ARG A 142 -28.60 -2.52 -11.93
C ARG A 142 -27.24 -2.99 -11.42
N ALA A 143 -26.50 -3.70 -12.26
CA ALA A 143 -25.13 -4.05 -11.92
C ALA A 143 -24.22 -2.82 -11.91
N ARG A 144 -23.76 -2.47 -10.73
CA ARG A 144 -22.72 -1.46 -10.51
C ARG A 144 -21.46 -2.16 -10.02
N GLY A 145 -20.31 -1.53 -10.23
CA GLY A 145 -19.03 -2.08 -9.81
C GLY A 145 -18.37 -3.02 -10.80
N CYS A 146 -17.26 -3.60 -10.37
CA CYS A 146 -16.42 -4.50 -11.15
C CYS A 146 -16.64 -5.94 -10.70
N HIS A 147 -17.14 -6.78 -11.60
CA HIS A 147 -17.36 -8.20 -11.33
C HIS A 147 -16.12 -9.02 -11.69
N LEU A 148 -15.42 -9.49 -10.66
CA LEU A 148 -14.28 -10.38 -10.79
C LEU A 148 -14.77 -11.80 -11.11
N LYS A 149 -14.42 -12.31 -12.28
CA LYS A 149 -14.79 -13.66 -12.73
C LYS A 149 -13.77 -14.69 -12.27
N HIS A 150 -12.49 -14.32 -12.32
CA HIS A 150 -11.39 -15.18 -11.90
C HIS A 150 -10.24 -14.36 -11.34
N ALA A 151 -9.69 -14.82 -10.22
CA ALA A 151 -8.44 -14.34 -9.65
C ALA A 151 -7.72 -15.48 -8.94
N SER A 152 -6.40 -15.53 -9.08
CA SER A 152 -5.58 -16.51 -8.39
C SER A 152 -5.40 -16.15 -6.92
N PRO A 153 -5.54 -17.12 -5.97
CA PRO A 153 -5.28 -16.88 -4.55
C PRO A 153 -3.79 -16.66 -4.22
N ILE A 154 -2.91 -16.69 -5.23
CA ILE A 154 -1.45 -16.56 -5.08
C ILE A 154 -1.03 -15.25 -4.40
N ILE A 155 -1.85 -14.19 -4.48
CA ILE A 155 -1.60 -12.88 -3.87
C ILE A 155 -1.41 -12.96 -2.36
N ILE A 156 -2.01 -13.95 -1.68
CA ILE A 156 -1.82 -14.17 -0.24
C ILE A 156 -0.33 -14.38 0.07
N GLY A 157 0.42 -15.03 -0.83
CA GLY A 157 1.86 -15.21 -0.69
C GLY A 157 2.62 -13.88 -0.67
N ALA A 158 2.24 -12.90 -1.49
CA ALA A 158 2.87 -11.57 -1.48
C ALA A 158 2.62 -10.82 -0.16
N TYR A 159 1.41 -10.90 0.39
CA TYR A 159 1.09 -10.33 1.71
C TYR A 159 1.87 -11.00 2.84
N LEU A 160 1.99 -12.34 2.82
CA LEU A 160 2.79 -13.05 3.81
C LEU A 160 4.27 -12.67 3.76
N LEU A 161 4.85 -12.53 2.56
CA LEU A 161 6.24 -12.08 2.40
C LEU A 161 6.44 -10.66 2.93
N LEU A 162 5.48 -9.76 2.71
CA LEU A 162 5.52 -8.41 3.24
C LEU A 162 5.52 -8.42 4.77
N VAL A 163 4.60 -9.18 5.38
CA VAL A 163 4.53 -9.33 6.85
C VAL A 163 5.85 -9.89 7.40
N VAL A 164 6.47 -10.85 6.72
CA VAL A 164 7.79 -11.38 7.12
C VAL A 164 8.88 -10.30 7.04
N SER A 165 8.86 -9.45 6.01
CA SER A 165 9.80 -8.32 5.88
C SER A 165 9.65 -7.33 7.04
N GLU A 166 8.43 -6.84 7.26
CA GLU A 166 8.13 -5.83 8.28
C GLU A 166 8.45 -6.37 9.69
N THR A 167 8.05 -7.61 9.98
CA THR A 167 8.32 -8.23 11.28
C THR A 167 9.82 -8.42 11.51
N ALA A 168 10.59 -8.85 10.51
CA ALA A 168 12.04 -8.98 10.64
C ALA A 168 12.72 -7.63 10.93
N VAL A 169 12.35 -6.57 10.20
CA VAL A 169 12.91 -5.24 10.41
C VAL A 169 12.48 -4.66 11.77
N LEU A 170 11.24 -4.89 12.19
CA LEU A 170 10.74 -4.48 13.50
C LEU A 170 11.50 -5.19 14.63
N VAL A 171 11.73 -6.49 14.53
CA VAL A 171 12.53 -7.25 15.51
C VAL A 171 13.94 -6.68 15.61
N LEU A 172 14.62 -6.41 14.48
CA LEU A 172 15.95 -5.78 14.48
C LEU A 172 15.94 -4.40 15.14
N THR A 173 14.88 -3.63 14.93
CA THR A 173 14.69 -2.31 15.53
C THR A 173 14.52 -2.43 17.05
N VAL A 174 13.67 -3.35 17.52
CA VAL A 174 13.42 -3.59 18.95
C VAL A 174 14.67 -4.07 19.68
N VAL A 175 15.39 -5.04 19.11
CA VAL A 175 16.64 -5.56 19.69
C VAL A 175 17.66 -4.44 19.90
N MET A 176 17.83 -3.57 18.90
CA MET A 176 18.75 -2.44 19.02
C MET A 176 18.26 -1.38 20.00
N ALA A 177 16.95 -1.11 20.04
CA ALA A 177 16.37 -0.18 20.99
C ALA A 177 16.57 -0.63 22.45
N ILE A 178 16.50 -1.93 22.71
CA ILE A 178 16.79 -2.51 24.03
C ILE A 178 18.29 -2.40 24.34
N ARG A 179 19.17 -2.72 23.38
CA ARG A 179 20.63 -2.65 23.56
C ARG A 179 21.14 -1.24 23.84
N HIS A 180 20.50 -0.20 23.30
CA HIS A 180 20.86 1.21 23.58
C HIS A 180 20.39 1.70 24.96
N ARG A 181 19.41 1.04 25.58
CA ARG A 181 18.90 1.40 26.92
C ARG A 181 19.63 0.70 28.07
N ALA A 182 20.33 -0.40 27.78
CA ALA A 182 21.13 -1.17 28.75
C ALA A 182 22.58 -0.71 28.73
#